data_AF-A0A7R9HB40-F1
#
_entry.id   AF-A0A7R9HB40-F1
#
_cell.length_a   1.000
_cell.length_b   1.000
_cell.length_c   1.000
_cell.angle_alpha   90.00
_cell.angle_beta   90.00
_cell.angle_gamma   90.00
#
_symmetry.space_group_name_H-M   'P 1'
#
loop_
_entity.id
_entity.type
_entity.pdbx_description
1 polymer ?
#
loop_
_entity_poly.entity_id
_entity_poly.type
_entity_poly.pdbx_seq_one_letter_code
_entity_poly.pdbx_strand_id
1 'polypeptide(L)'
;MIVMFQVFRHVPNGEALQVFEKSGMRTDDKQQEHTLEATKLMETELKSTLLCLAQSLLGQGLVHRWVATTFPFTHPSWELEVLHKDKWVELLGCGIMEHAILHTAGAGDRIGWAFGVGLERIAMIVYDIPDIRLFWSTDSGFLWQFNNKTANDVIKYKAVSIYPQCINDISFWLPEDRLYSPNDFYDLVRSIAGDIVEQVCFDS
;
A
#
# COMPACT_ATOMS: atom_id res chain seq x y z
N MET A 1 14.84 9.84 -6.12
CA MET A 1 15.14 11.21 -6.57
C MET A 1 16.25 11.13 -7.62
N ILE A 2 15.93 11.39 -8.89
CA ILE A 2 16.86 11.18 -10.02
C ILE A 2 17.28 12.57 -10.53
N VAL A 3 18.59 12.75 -10.76
CA VAL A 3 19.17 14.02 -11.27
C VAL A 3 18.90 14.13 -12.77
N MET A 4 18.70 15.35 -13.29
CA MET A 4 18.41 15.67 -14.71
C MET A 4 19.28 14.92 -15.74
N PHE A 5 20.55 14.66 -15.44
CA PHE A 5 21.49 13.91 -16.31
C PHE A 5 21.36 12.38 -16.25
N GLN A 6 20.64 11.81 -15.29
CA GLN A 6 20.46 10.35 -15.16
C GLN A 6 19.18 9.85 -15.83
N VAL A 7 18.16 10.71 -15.97
CA VAL A 7 16.84 10.36 -16.52
C VAL A 7 16.98 9.78 -17.93
N PHE A 8 17.68 10.46 -18.84
CA PHE A 8 17.81 10.01 -20.24
C PHE A 8 19.08 9.22 -20.55
N ARG A 9 19.85 8.81 -19.54
CA ARG A 9 21.19 8.23 -19.76
C ARG A 9 21.17 6.93 -20.57
N HIS A 10 20.04 6.24 -20.57
CA HIS A 10 19.82 4.98 -21.29
C HIS A 10 18.91 5.15 -22.52
N VAL A 11 18.51 6.37 -22.86
CA VAL A 11 17.63 6.67 -24.00
C VAL A 11 18.48 7.09 -25.20
N PRO A 12 18.37 6.41 -26.37
CA PRO A 12 19.01 6.85 -27.60
C PRO A 12 18.59 8.29 -27.94
N ASN A 13 19.55 9.18 -28.21
CA ASN A 13 19.33 10.63 -28.41
C ASN A 13 18.80 11.41 -27.19
N GLY A 14 19.04 10.91 -25.98
CA GLY A 14 18.59 11.54 -24.72
C GLY A 14 19.08 12.97 -24.46
N GLU A 15 20.15 13.42 -25.12
CA GLU A 15 20.69 14.78 -24.98
C GLU A 15 19.76 15.87 -25.56
N ALA A 16 18.84 15.49 -26.46
CA ALA A 16 17.87 16.42 -27.06
C ALA A 16 16.57 16.55 -26.24
N LEU A 17 16.37 15.70 -25.22
CA LEU A 17 15.14 15.65 -24.44
C LEU A 17 15.22 16.59 -23.24
N GLN A 18 14.15 17.37 -23.04
CA GLN A 18 13.99 18.22 -21.87
C GLN A 18 13.06 17.55 -20.87
N VAL A 19 13.40 17.66 -19.59
CA VAL A 19 12.55 17.17 -18.49
C VAL A 19 11.39 18.13 -18.21
N PHE A 20 11.66 19.43 -18.35
CA PHE A 20 10.74 20.49 -17.99
C PHE A 20 10.32 21.33 -19.18
N GLU A 21 9.09 21.82 -19.14
CA GLU A 21 8.55 22.79 -20.09
C GLU A 21 7.95 23.99 -19.36
N LYS A 22 8.06 25.19 -19.96
CA LYS A 22 7.68 26.45 -19.30
C LYS A 22 6.19 26.84 -19.45
N SER A 23 5.49 26.24 -20.41
CA SER A 23 4.12 26.61 -20.77
C SER A 23 3.22 25.38 -20.99
N GLY A 24 3.44 24.33 -20.20
CA GLY A 24 2.64 23.12 -20.28
C GLY A 24 1.27 23.26 -19.64
N MET A 25 0.33 22.41 -20.06
CA MET A 25 -0.95 22.21 -19.37
C MET A 25 -0.90 20.92 -18.56
N ARG A 26 -1.58 20.91 -17.40
CA ARG A 26 -1.83 19.68 -16.65
C ARG A 26 -2.89 18.86 -17.38
N THR A 27 -2.61 17.59 -17.58
CA THR A 27 -3.53 16.60 -18.18
C THR A 27 -3.55 15.36 -17.30
N ASP A 28 -4.40 14.38 -17.61
CA ASP A 28 -4.42 13.11 -16.87
C ASP A 28 -3.07 12.36 -16.93
N ASP A 29 -2.31 12.59 -17.99
CA ASP A 29 -1.03 11.93 -18.22
C ASP A 29 0.19 12.66 -17.66
N LYS A 30 0.11 13.98 -17.35
CA LYS A 30 1.29 14.76 -16.92
C LYS A 30 0.96 16.02 -16.12
N GLN A 31 1.96 16.48 -15.37
CA GLN A 31 1.96 17.79 -14.73
C GLN A 31 2.28 18.92 -15.72
N GLN A 32 1.93 20.15 -15.35
CA GLN A 32 2.12 21.34 -16.18
C GLN A 32 3.60 21.67 -16.47
N GLU A 33 4.49 21.33 -15.54
CA GLU A 33 5.91 21.64 -15.63
C GLU A 33 6.73 20.52 -16.26
N HIS A 34 6.15 19.32 -16.42
CA HIS A 34 6.84 18.14 -16.95
C HIS A 34 6.49 17.91 -18.41
N THR A 35 7.49 17.53 -19.20
CA THR A 35 7.27 17.03 -20.57
C THR A 35 6.59 15.66 -20.52
N LEU A 36 5.85 15.31 -21.57
CA LEU A 36 5.17 14.01 -21.65
C LEU A 36 6.18 12.87 -21.69
N GLU A 37 7.31 13.08 -22.38
CA GLU A 37 8.41 12.13 -22.53
C GLU A 37 9.04 11.80 -21.18
N ALA A 38 9.37 12.82 -20.37
CA ALA A 38 9.91 12.62 -19.03
C ALA A 38 8.91 11.89 -18.13
N THR A 39 7.63 12.25 -18.25
CA THR A 39 6.56 11.63 -17.47
C THR A 39 6.39 10.15 -17.80
N LYS A 40 6.36 9.78 -19.09
CA LYS A 40 6.24 8.37 -19.53
C LYS A 40 7.47 7.54 -19.18
N LEU A 41 8.65 8.15 -19.20
CA LEU A 41 9.87 7.49 -18.77
C LEU A 41 9.85 7.19 -17.26
N MET A 42 9.50 8.19 -16.44
CA MET A 42 9.33 8.02 -14.99
C MET A 42 8.25 6.99 -14.66
N GLU A 43 7.12 7.01 -15.37
CA GLU A 43 6.04 6.04 -15.24
C GLU A 43 6.56 4.61 -15.50
N THR A 44 7.30 4.42 -16.59
CA THR A 44 7.83 3.10 -16.97
C THR A 44 8.82 2.60 -15.92
N GLU A 45 9.75 3.44 -15.48
CA GLU A 45 10.75 3.10 -14.46
C GLU A 45 10.09 2.74 -13.12
N LEU A 46 9.13 3.57 -12.67
CA LEU A 46 8.35 3.35 -11.45
C LEU A 46 7.61 2.01 -11.51
N LYS A 47 6.78 1.81 -12.55
CA LYS A 47 5.97 0.59 -12.69
C LYS A 47 6.82 -0.66 -12.81
N SER A 48 7.92 -0.60 -13.54
CA SER A 48 8.85 -1.73 -13.70
C SER A 48 9.53 -2.10 -12.38
N THR A 49 9.99 -1.09 -11.63
CA THR A 49 10.66 -1.29 -10.33
C THR A 49 9.70 -1.92 -9.31
N LEU A 50 8.48 -1.40 -9.23
CA LEU A 50 7.48 -1.88 -8.28
C LEU A 50 6.94 -3.27 -8.66
N LEU A 51 6.75 -3.54 -9.95
CA LEU A 51 6.38 -4.86 -10.40
C LEU A 51 7.46 -5.90 -10.09
N CYS A 52 8.74 -5.54 -10.31
CA CYS A 52 9.87 -6.41 -9.98
C CYS A 52 9.91 -6.71 -8.46
N LEU A 53 9.72 -5.69 -7.62
CA LEU A 53 9.60 -5.86 -6.18
C LEU A 53 8.44 -6.79 -5.80
N ALA A 54 7.24 -6.57 -6.36
CA ALA A 54 6.07 -7.39 -6.08
C ALA A 54 6.28 -8.86 -6.52
N GLN A 55 6.86 -9.08 -7.70
CA GLN A 55 7.20 -10.43 -8.19
C GLN A 55 8.29 -11.11 -7.35
N SER A 56 9.24 -10.34 -6.81
CA SER A 56 10.26 -10.87 -5.90
C SER A 56 9.67 -11.33 -4.57
N LEU A 57 8.58 -10.71 -4.10
CA LEU A 57 7.92 -11.04 -2.84
C LEU A 57 6.84 -12.10 -2.98
N LEU A 58 6.05 -12.04 -4.06
CA LEU A 58 4.85 -12.85 -4.25
C LEU A 58 5.01 -13.96 -5.30
N GLY A 59 6.13 -13.95 -6.03
CA GLY A 59 6.45 -14.91 -7.08
C GLY A 59 6.20 -14.37 -8.51
N GLN A 60 6.85 -15.01 -9.48
CA GLN A 60 6.84 -14.59 -10.89
C GLN A 60 5.47 -14.72 -11.58
N GLY A 61 4.59 -15.59 -11.07
CA GLY A 61 3.23 -15.82 -11.60
C GLY A 61 2.17 -14.81 -11.14
N LEU A 62 2.58 -13.67 -10.56
CA LEU A 62 1.69 -12.67 -9.99
C LEU A 62 0.75 -12.07 -11.04
N VAL A 63 -0.55 -12.34 -10.88
CA VAL A 63 -1.61 -11.65 -11.62
C VAL A 63 -1.83 -10.28 -10.97
N HIS A 64 -1.61 -9.21 -11.73
CA HIS A 64 -1.67 -7.84 -11.23
C HIS A 64 -2.37 -6.91 -12.23
N ARG A 65 -2.80 -5.74 -11.74
CA ARG A 65 -3.29 -4.64 -12.57
C ARG A 65 -2.88 -3.30 -11.98
N TRP A 66 -2.73 -2.31 -12.84
CA TRP A 66 -2.52 -0.91 -12.45
C TRP A 66 -3.86 -0.19 -12.50
N VAL A 67 -4.25 0.45 -11.40
CA VAL A 67 -5.48 1.24 -11.30
C VAL A 67 -5.08 2.70 -11.21
N ALA A 68 -5.63 3.56 -12.08
CA ALA A 68 -5.41 5.00 -11.97
C ALA A 68 -6.14 5.54 -10.73
N THR A 69 -5.45 6.36 -9.94
CA THR A 69 -5.97 6.94 -8.70
C THR A 69 -5.51 8.39 -8.57
N THR A 70 -5.82 9.05 -7.46
CA THR A 70 -5.39 10.43 -7.19
C THR A 70 -4.90 10.57 -5.77
N PHE A 71 -3.67 11.06 -5.62
CA PHE A 71 -3.09 11.45 -4.33
C PHE A 71 -2.73 12.94 -4.35
N PRO A 72 -2.83 13.67 -3.22
CA PRO A 72 -2.51 15.10 -3.19
C PRO A 72 -1.05 15.45 -3.51
N PHE A 73 -0.14 14.48 -3.42
CA PHE A 73 1.30 14.67 -3.49
C PHE A 73 1.95 14.00 -4.72
N THR A 74 1.16 13.34 -5.57
CA THR A 74 1.63 12.74 -6.83
C THR A 74 0.64 12.93 -7.97
N HIS A 75 1.17 13.15 -9.18
CA HIS A 75 0.40 13.19 -10.41
C HIS A 75 1.27 12.90 -11.64
N PRO A 76 0.85 12.03 -12.56
CA PRO A 76 -0.20 11.02 -12.41
C PRO A 76 0.08 10.02 -11.27
N SER A 77 -0.97 9.33 -10.82
CA SER A 77 -0.95 8.39 -9.69
C SER A 77 -1.60 7.06 -10.03
N TRP A 78 -1.07 5.98 -9.44
CA TRP A 78 -1.56 4.62 -9.64
C TRP A 78 -1.49 3.78 -8.37
N GLU A 79 -2.40 2.82 -8.27
CA GLU A 79 -2.33 1.70 -7.33
C GLU A 79 -1.94 0.42 -8.07
N LEU A 80 -1.09 -0.39 -7.44
CA LEU A 80 -0.81 -1.75 -7.88
C LEU A 80 -1.71 -2.71 -7.10
N GLU A 81 -2.65 -3.34 -7.81
CA GLU A 81 -3.49 -4.39 -7.23
C GLU A 81 -3.04 -5.76 -7.69
N VAL A 82 -3.15 -6.74 -6.80
CA VAL A 82 -2.82 -8.14 -7.06
C VAL A 82 -4.03 -9.03 -6.82
N LEU A 83 -4.17 -10.08 -7.62
CA LEU A 83 -5.20 -11.08 -7.41
C LEU A 83 -4.76 -12.06 -6.32
N HIS A 84 -5.44 -12.04 -5.18
CA HIS A 84 -5.20 -12.96 -4.07
C HIS A 84 -6.52 -13.61 -3.65
N LYS A 85 -6.58 -14.95 -3.67
CA LYS A 85 -7.80 -15.73 -3.31
C LYS A 85 -9.06 -15.21 -4.03
N ASP A 86 -8.95 -15.06 -5.34
CA ASP A 86 -10.02 -14.57 -6.24
C ASP A 86 -10.54 -13.16 -5.94
N LYS A 87 -9.78 -12.36 -5.18
CA LYS A 87 -10.10 -10.96 -4.88
C LYS A 87 -8.94 -10.05 -5.28
N TRP A 88 -9.28 -8.89 -5.82
CA TRP A 88 -8.31 -7.83 -6.05
C TRP A 88 -7.97 -7.16 -4.73
N VAL A 89 -6.68 -7.09 -4.42
CA VAL A 89 -6.16 -6.47 -3.20
C VAL A 89 -5.14 -5.42 -3.60
N GLU A 90 -5.36 -4.18 -3.15
CA GLU A 90 -4.41 -3.07 -3.28
C GLU A 90 -3.14 -3.39 -2.48
N LEU A 91 -2.00 -3.50 -3.18
CA LEU A 91 -0.71 -3.80 -2.59
C LEU A 91 0.04 -2.54 -2.17
N LEU A 92 0.00 -1.51 -3.02
CA LEU A 92 0.69 -0.23 -2.82
C LEU A 92 0.07 0.88 -3.69
N GLY A 93 0.28 2.12 -3.24
CA GLY A 93 0.02 3.34 -4.01
C GLY A 93 1.32 3.99 -4.47
N CYS A 94 1.32 4.61 -5.64
CA CYS A 94 2.50 5.25 -6.21
C CYS A 94 2.14 6.38 -7.18
N GLY A 95 3.14 7.18 -7.55
CA GLY A 95 2.99 8.18 -8.59
C GLY A 95 4.21 9.05 -8.77
N ILE A 96 4.13 9.96 -9.74
CA ILE A 96 5.17 10.95 -10.00
C ILE A 96 4.95 12.12 -9.04
N MET A 97 5.95 12.51 -8.26
CA MET A 97 5.83 13.52 -7.21
C MET A 97 5.39 14.87 -7.79
N GLU A 98 4.47 15.55 -7.11
CA GLU A 98 4.08 16.91 -7.44
C GLU A 98 5.29 17.84 -7.42
N HIS A 99 5.51 18.58 -8.51
CA HIS A 99 6.73 19.36 -8.69
C HIS A 99 6.86 20.49 -7.65
N ALA A 100 5.74 21.05 -7.20
CA ALA A 100 5.73 22.05 -6.13
C ALA A 100 6.38 21.56 -4.83
N ILE A 101 6.26 20.25 -4.52
CA ILE A 101 6.90 19.63 -3.35
C ILE A 101 8.42 19.60 -3.54
N LEU A 102 8.87 19.20 -4.72
CA LEU A 102 10.30 19.15 -5.06
C LEU A 102 10.92 20.56 -5.05
N HIS A 103 10.22 21.55 -5.60
CA HIS A 103 10.66 22.95 -5.59
C HIS A 103 10.82 23.46 -4.14
N THR A 104 9.84 23.21 -3.28
CA THR A 104 9.86 23.63 -1.87
C THR A 104 10.98 22.93 -1.09
N ALA A 105 11.33 21.69 -1.44
CA ALA A 105 12.41 20.93 -0.83
C ALA A 105 13.83 21.30 -1.36
N GLY A 106 13.94 22.27 -2.29
CA GLY A 106 15.22 22.65 -2.88
C GLY A 106 15.71 21.72 -3.99
N ALA A 107 14.83 20.89 -4.55
CA ALA A 107 15.10 19.91 -5.61
C ALA A 107 14.28 20.20 -6.88
N GLY A 108 13.96 21.48 -7.16
CA GLY A 108 13.16 21.91 -8.31
C GLY A 108 13.80 21.65 -9.67
N ASP A 109 15.09 21.30 -9.72
CA ASP A 109 15.78 20.86 -10.94
C ASP A 109 15.61 19.35 -11.21
N ARG A 110 14.75 18.67 -10.45
CA ARG A 110 14.59 17.20 -10.49
C ARG A 110 13.15 16.77 -10.69
N ILE A 111 13.02 15.56 -11.22
CA ILE A 111 11.78 14.79 -11.25
C ILE A 111 11.98 13.53 -10.42
N GLY A 112 10.90 13.04 -9.81
CA GLY A 112 10.95 11.84 -9.00
C GLY A 112 9.60 11.19 -8.89
N TRP A 113 9.63 9.90 -8.58
CA TRP A 113 8.45 9.14 -8.22
C TRP A 113 8.54 8.73 -6.75
N ALA A 114 7.38 8.48 -6.16
CA ALA A 114 7.22 8.00 -4.80
C ALA A 114 6.22 6.83 -4.79
N PHE A 115 6.36 5.96 -3.80
CA PHE A 115 5.42 4.89 -3.54
C PHE A 115 5.27 4.68 -2.03
N GLY A 116 4.11 4.19 -1.62
CA GLY A 116 3.79 3.82 -0.24
C GLY A 116 3.31 2.38 -0.20
N VAL A 117 3.90 1.59 0.70
CA VAL A 117 3.57 0.17 0.91
C VAL A 117 3.07 -0.02 2.33
N GLY A 118 1.99 -0.79 2.50
CA GLY A 118 1.56 -1.28 3.81
C GLY A 118 2.25 -2.59 4.12
N LEU A 119 3.22 -2.57 5.04
CA LEU A 119 4.02 -3.76 5.37
C LEU A 119 3.16 -4.90 5.91
N GLU A 120 2.19 -4.59 6.77
CA GLU A 120 1.24 -5.55 7.33
C GLU A 120 0.42 -6.22 6.24
N ARG A 121 -0.06 -5.44 5.26
CA ARG A 121 -0.85 -5.97 4.14
C ARG A 121 -0.02 -6.88 3.26
N ILE A 122 1.20 -6.48 2.90
CA ILE A 122 2.14 -7.32 2.14
C ILE A 122 2.41 -8.61 2.92
N ALA A 123 2.72 -8.52 4.21
CA ALA A 123 3.00 -9.66 5.06
C ALA A 123 1.79 -10.62 5.16
N MET A 124 0.57 -10.10 5.25
CA MET A 124 -0.65 -10.93 5.23
C MET A 124 -0.78 -11.74 3.94
N ILE A 125 -0.49 -11.14 2.78
CA ILE A 125 -0.54 -11.82 1.49
C ILE A 125 0.60 -12.83 1.35
N VAL A 126 1.84 -12.41 1.65
CA VAL A 126 3.05 -13.23 1.49
C VAL A 126 2.98 -14.45 2.42
N TYR A 127 2.66 -14.24 3.69
CA TYR A 127 2.66 -15.28 4.72
C TYR A 127 1.30 -15.95 4.92
N ASP A 128 0.26 -15.60 4.18
CA ASP A 128 -1.12 -16.10 4.38
C ASP A 128 -1.64 -15.88 5.82
N ILE A 129 -1.28 -14.75 6.43
CA ILE A 129 -1.78 -14.37 7.76
C ILE A 129 -3.22 -13.85 7.59
N PRO A 130 -4.22 -14.47 8.25
CA PRO A 130 -5.63 -14.16 8.02
C PRO A 130 -6.08 -12.87 8.72
N ASP A 131 -5.35 -12.41 9.74
CA ASP A 131 -5.76 -11.33 10.62
C ASP A 131 -4.57 -10.45 11.01
N ILE A 132 -4.73 -9.12 10.86
CA ILE A 132 -3.71 -8.13 11.18
C ILE A 132 -3.35 -8.12 12.68
N ARG A 133 -4.26 -8.53 13.57
CA ARG A 133 -4.03 -8.57 15.02
C ARG A 133 -2.94 -9.57 15.41
N LEU A 134 -2.70 -10.59 14.57
CA LEU A 134 -1.64 -11.56 14.80
C LEU A 134 -0.25 -10.91 14.84
N PHE A 135 -0.04 -9.76 14.18
CA PHE A 135 1.22 -9.01 14.29
C PHE A 135 1.47 -8.42 15.68
N TRP A 136 0.42 -8.22 16.47
CA TRP A 136 0.49 -7.73 17.85
C TRP A 136 0.43 -8.86 18.89
N SER A 137 0.23 -10.10 18.44
CA SER A 137 0.16 -11.26 19.33
C SER A 137 1.50 -11.53 19.99
N THR A 138 1.50 -11.70 21.31
CA THR A 138 2.64 -12.20 22.08
C THR A 138 2.67 -13.73 22.17
N ASP A 139 1.80 -14.42 21.44
CA ASP A 139 1.73 -15.88 21.44
C ASP A 139 3.03 -16.49 20.90
N SER A 140 3.64 -17.34 21.73
CA SER A 140 4.93 -17.98 21.38
C SER A 140 4.83 -18.88 20.14
N GLY A 141 3.66 -19.48 19.88
CA GLY A 141 3.41 -20.31 18.71
C GLY A 141 3.37 -19.51 17.41
N PHE A 142 2.90 -18.25 17.44
CA PHE A 142 2.99 -17.35 16.29
C PHE A 142 4.45 -16.94 16.07
N LEU A 143 5.11 -16.42 17.11
CA LEU A 143 6.48 -15.91 17.03
C LEU A 143 7.48 -16.99 16.61
N TRP A 144 7.30 -18.24 17.06
CA TRP A 144 8.20 -19.34 16.73
C TRP A 144 8.21 -19.69 15.24
N GLN A 145 7.11 -19.45 14.51
CA GLN A 145 7.03 -19.73 13.06
C GLN A 145 7.97 -18.86 12.22
N PHE A 146 8.32 -17.68 12.74
CA PHE A 146 9.22 -16.72 12.09
C PHE A 146 10.63 -16.71 12.70
N ASN A 147 10.85 -17.48 13.77
CA ASN A 147 12.15 -17.55 14.44
C ASN A 147 13.18 -18.31 13.60
N ASN A 148 14.43 -17.84 13.58
CA ASN A 148 15.53 -18.38 12.77
C ASN A 148 15.22 -18.48 11.26
N LYS A 149 14.34 -17.62 10.74
CA LYS A 149 14.06 -17.51 9.32
C LYS A 149 14.78 -16.31 8.72
N THR A 150 15.04 -16.41 7.43
CA THR A 150 15.63 -15.37 6.59
C THR A 150 14.56 -14.81 5.66
N ALA A 151 14.85 -13.64 5.07
CA ALA A 151 13.93 -12.99 4.13
C ALA A 151 13.60 -13.84 2.88
N ASN A 152 14.41 -14.84 2.58
CA ASN A 152 14.24 -15.72 1.42
C ASN A 152 13.48 -17.01 1.74
N ASP A 153 13.20 -17.28 3.02
CA ASP A 153 12.46 -18.48 3.40
C ASP A 153 10.98 -18.33 3.02
N VAL A 154 10.44 -19.36 2.35
CA VAL A 154 9.01 -19.43 2.04
C VAL A 154 8.28 -19.84 3.31
N ILE A 155 7.71 -18.85 4.01
CA ILE A 155 6.94 -19.06 5.23
C ILE A 155 5.45 -18.94 4.89
N LYS A 156 4.67 -19.91 5.36
CA LYS A 156 3.20 -19.84 5.36
C LYS A 156 2.73 -20.02 6.79
N TYR A 157 1.98 -19.04 7.27
CA TYR A 157 1.39 -19.05 8.59
C TYR A 157 0.52 -20.29 8.76
N LYS A 158 0.72 -20.97 9.88
CA LYS A 158 -0.14 -22.04 10.36
C LYS A 158 -0.84 -21.53 11.60
N ALA A 159 -2.16 -21.69 11.62
CA ALA A 159 -2.96 -21.35 12.79
C ALA A 159 -2.40 -22.08 14.03
N VAL A 160 -1.99 -21.30 15.04
CA VAL A 160 -1.68 -21.84 16.36
C VAL A 160 -3.00 -22.27 16.98
N SER A 161 -3.02 -23.42 17.68
CA SER A 161 -4.22 -24.02 18.25
C SER A 161 -5.12 -22.99 18.95
N ILE A 162 -6.19 -22.63 18.27
CA ILE A 162 -7.29 -21.81 18.77
C ILE A 162 -8.12 -22.74 19.64
N TYR A 163 -8.18 -22.49 20.95
CA TYR A 163 -9.30 -23.00 21.75
C TYR A 163 -10.60 -22.63 21.01
N PRO A 164 -11.66 -23.47 21.05
CA PRO A 164 -12.85 -23.24 20.23
C PRO A 164 -13.44 -21.85 20.47
N GLN A 165 -13.79 -21.16 19.38
CA GLN A 165 -14.45 -19.86 19.42
C GLN A 165 -15.71 -19.97 20.30
N CYS A 166 -15.85 -19.04 21.24
CA CYS A 166 -17.03 -18.91 22.08
C CYS A 166 -17.85 -17.72 21.57
N ILE A 167 -19.06 -18.00 21.07
CA ILE A 167 -20.01 -16.98 20.64
C ILE A 167 -20.88 -16.64 21.84
N ASN A 168 -20.97 -15.34 22.15
CA ASN A 168 -21.86 -14.82 23.19
C ASN A 168 -22.66 -13.65 22.62
N ASP A 169 -23.97 -13.68 22.86
CA ASP A 169 -24.87 -12.61 22.45
C ASP A 169 -25.04 -11.58 23.57
N ILE A 170 -25.05 -10.31 23.22
CA ILE A 170 -25.27 -9.20 24.16
C ILE A 170 -26.37 -8.31 23.60
N SER A 171 -27.36 -7.99 24.43
CA SER A 171 -28.44 -7.05 24.09
C SER A 171 -28.60 -6.02 25.19
N PHE A 172 -28.80 -4.76 24.81
CA PHE A 172 -29.02 -3.65 25.73
C PHE A 172 -29.91 -2.59 25.10
N TRP A 173 -30.58 -1.80 25.94
CA TRP A 173 -31.41 -0.68 25.50
C TRP A 173 -30.54 0.53 25.17
N LEU A 174 -30.86 1.23 24.08
CA LEU A 174 -30.17 2.47 23.71
C LEU A 174 -30.66 3.64 24.57
N PRO A 175 -29.78 4.57 24.95
CA PRO A 175 -30.17 5.77 25.70
C PRO A 175 -31.07 6.68 24.85
N GLU A 176 -32.21 7.11 25.41
CA GLU A 176 -33.19 7.98 24.74
C GLU A 176 -32.61 9.36 24.37
N ASP A 177 -31.61 9.81 25.14
CA ASP A 177 -31.11 11.20 25.12
C ASP A 177 -29.74 11.37 24.44
N ARG A 178 -29.16 10.30 23.88
CA ARG A 178 -27.83 10.36 23.23
C ARG A 178 -27.87 9.80 21.81
N LEU A 179 -27.13 10.47 20.93
CA LEU A 179 -26.69 9.93 19.65
C LEU A 179 -25.77 8.73 19.94
N TYR A 180 -26.32 7.52 19.92
CA TYR A 180 -25.54 6.29 19.96
C TYR A 180 -25.01 5.98 18.56
N SER A 181 -23.70 5.74 18.46
CA SER A 181 -23.09 5.15 17.27
C SER A 181 -22.62 3.73 17.59
N PRO A 182 -22.75 2.76 16.66
CA PRO A 182 -22.14 1.44 16.81
C PRO A 182 -20.64 1.49 17.15
N ASN A 183 -19.94 2.53 16.69
CA ASN A 183 -18.52 2.74 16.99
C ASN A 183 -18.24 2.96 18.48
N ASP A 184 -19.16 3.56 19.23
CA ASP A 184 -19.01 3.76 20.68
C ASP A 184 -18.91 2.41 21.40
N PHE A 185 -19.68 1.42 20.94
CA PHE A 185 -19.63 0.06 21.47
C PHE A 185 -18.37 -0.70 21.01
N TYR A 186 -17.94 -0.54 19.75
CA TYR A 186 -16.68 -1.13 19.28
C TYR A 186 -15.47 -0.63 20.09
N ASP A 187 -15.43 0.67 20.37
CA ASP A 187 -14.37 1.26 21.19
C ASP A 187 -14.42 0.76 22.64
N LEU A 188 -15.62 0.62 23.22
CA LEU A 188 -15.80 0.04 24.55
C LEU A 188 -15.29 -1.41 24.61
N VAL A 189 -15.69 -2.24 23.63
CA VAL A 189 -15.24 -3.64 23.54
C VAL A 189 -13.72 -3.71 23.40
N ARG A 190 -13.13 -2.86 22.56
CA ARG A 190 -11.67 -2.79 22.40
C ARG A 190 -10.96 -2.37 23.69
N SER A 191 -11.55 -1.46 24.46
CA SER A 191 -10.98 -0.98 25.73
C SER A 191 -11.00 -2.03 26.83
N ILE A 192 -12.05 -2.86 26.90
CA ILE A 192 -12.23 -3.86 27.96
C ILE A 192 -11.62 -5.20 27.58
N ALA A 193 -11.92 -5.70 26.38
CA ALA A 193 -11.55 -7.04 25.95
C ALA A 193 -10.24 -7.11 25.16
N GLY A 194 -9.76 -5.98 24.63
CA GLY A 194 -8.53 -5.93 23.84
C GLY A 194 -8.57 -6.91 22.67
N ASP A 195 -7.55 -7.78 22.60
CA ASP A 195 -7.39 -8.76 21.51
C ASP A 195 -8.15 -10.09 21.75
N ILE A 196 -8.91 -10.21 22.85
CA ILE A 196 -9.70 -11.42 23.14
C ILE A 196 -10.93 -11.53 22.21
N VAL A 197 -11.49 -10.40 21.80
CA VAL A 197 -12.69 -10.37 20.94
C VAL A 197 -12.28 -10.33 19.48
N GLU A 198 -12.60 -11.40 18.74
CA GLU A 198 -12.29 -11.52 17.32
C GLU A 198 -13.21 -10.67 16.44
N GLN A 199 -14.51 -10.61 16.74
CA GLN A 199 -15.48 -9.92 15.90
C GLN A 199 -16.68 -9.46 16.73
N VAL A 200 -17.28 -8.33 16.37
CA VAL A 200 -18.56 -7.86 16.90
C VAL A 200 -19.47 -7.55 15.72
N CYS A 201 -20.64 -8.20 15.67
CA CYS A 201 -21.67 -7.96 14.67
C CYS A 201 -22.90 -7.36 15.35
N PHE A 202 -23.53 -6.38 14.71
CA PHE A 202 -24.89 -5.96 15.06
C PHE A 202 -25.84 -6.66 14.10
N ASP A 203 -26.84 -7.35 14.65
CA ASP A 203 -27.94 -7.86 13.84
C ASP A 203 -28.79 -6.67 13.38
N SER A 204 -28.94 -6.54 12.06
CA SER A 204 -29.75 -5.52 11.38
C SER A 204 -31.19 -5.96 11.21
#